data_AF-A0A0D6QF45-F1
#
_entry.id   AF-A0A0D6QF45-F1
#
_cell.length_a   1.000
_cell.length_b   1.000
_cell.length_c   1.000
_cell.angle_alpha   90.00
_cell.angle_beta   90.00
_cell.angle_gamma   90.00
#
_symmetry.space_group_name_H-M   'P 1'
#
loop_
_entity.id
_entity.type
_entity.pdbx_description
1 polymer ?
#
loop_
_entity_poly.entity_id
_entity_poly.type
_entity_poly.pdbx_seq_one_letter_code
_entity_poly.pdbx_strand_id
1 'polypeptide(L)'
;MAVQIRWSPSSDTDIDYYNVESGPEAIGPWTSIVHVSESLTGSYFNTTLGLYEYTDQNGSLSTWYRVTVVNQLGILSSPSAPFQSIGLVSPPLADVDELKAYLDITHTNDDALITTLIAAASTFVESYTGVDFRYRLKTEIRDGDGGKLMTLRERPVVSIVSVAIDEQSIAESVGLSVDGWYFHDGHLRLRGHRFTLGDGNVQISYTCGYPVVPFDIKQAVIEMAGLKYRDRTRIGKTSESMAGQSVSFLPAVVPLSVLAVLDAYRRIPCL
;
A
#
# COMPACT_ATOMS: atom_id res chain seq x y z
N MET A 1 -6.31 -16.10 -2.06
CA MET A 1 -5.07 -15.56 -2.64
C MET A 1 -4.00 -15.75 -1.58
N ALA A 2 -2.86 -16.37 -1.86
CA ALA A 2 -1.88 -16.59 -0.80
C ALA A 2 -1.37 -15.24 -0.25
N VAL A 3 -1.33 -15.14 1.07
CA VAL A 3 -1.00 -13.93 1.83
C VAL A 3 0.25 -14.20 2.64
N GLN A 4 1.25 -13.33 2.56
CA GLN A 4 2.46 -13.44 3.39
C GLN A 4 2.41 -12.48 4.57
N ILE A 5 2.74 -13.01 5.75
CA ILE A 5 2.82 -12.28 7.02
C ILE A 5 4.29 -12.31 7.46
N ARG A 6 4.76 -11.20 8.01
CA ARG A 6 6.12 -11.07 8.53
C ARG A 6 6.13 -10.39 9.88
N TRP A 7 7.02 -10.81 10.77
CA TRP A 7 7.23 -10.18 12.06
C TRP A 7 8.69 -10.30 12.51
N SER A 8 9.11 -9.37 13.35
CA SER A 8 10.44 -9.37 13.95
C SER A 8 10.55 -10.42 15.05
N PRO A 9 11.72 -11.03 15.26
CA PRO A 9 11.99 -11.80 16.47
C PRO A 9 11.81 -10.90 17.70
N SER A 10 11.29 -11.47 18.78
CA SER A 10 11.22 -10.81 20.08
C SER A 10 12.61 -10.78 20.73
N SER A 11 12.79 -9.91 21.72
CA SER A 11 14.01 -9.81 22.52
C SER A 11 14.02 -10.73 23.75
N ASP A 12 12.89 -11.37 24.07
CA ASP A 12 12.78 -12.28 25.22
C ASP A 12 13.49 -13.60 24.95
N THR A 13 14.14 -14.16 25.98
CA THR A 13 14.99 -15.36 25.84
C THR A 13 14.29 -16.67 26.20
N ASP A 14 13.06 -16.62 26.70
CA ASP A 14 12.29 -17.77 27.20
C ASP A 14 11.17 -18.20 26.24
N ILE A 15 11.24 -17.80 24.98
CA ILE A 15 10.22 -18.07 23.97
C ILE A 15 10.29 -19.53 23.52
N ASP A 16 9.11 -20.15 23.41
CA ASP A 16 8.96 -21.47 22.81
C ASP A 16 8.50 -21.35 21.35
N TYR A 17 7.40 -20.62 21.13
CA TYR A 17 6.88 -20.35 19.78
C TYR A 17 6.05 -19.06 19.68
N TYR A 18 5.93 -18.58 18.45
CA TYR A 18 5.01 -17.55 18.01
C TYR A 18 3.71 -18.22 17.56
N ASN A 19 2.58 -17.80 18.13
CA ASN A 19 1.25 -18.20 17.70
C ASN A 19 0.69 -17.13 16.75
N VAL A 20 0.49 -17.51 15.49
CA VAL A 20 -0.15 -16.63 14.51
C VAL A 20 -1.64 -16.95 14.50
N GLU A 21 -2.46 -15.92 14.65
CA GLU A 21 -3.91 -16.03 14.66
C GLU A 21 -4.51 -15.20 13.53
N SER A 22 -5.63 -15.65 12.97
CA SER A 22 -6.41 -14.93 11.98
C SER A 22 -7.85 -14.67 12.46
N GLY A 23 -8.47 -13.63 11.93
CA GLY A 23 -9.85 -13.26 12.23
C GLY A 23 -10.51 -12.50 11.08
N PRO A 24 -11.86 -12.47 11.05
CA PRO A 24 -12.61 -11.73 10.03
C PRO A 24 -12.60 -10.21 10.28
N GLU A 25 -12.42 -9.78 11.53
CA GLU A 25 -12.45 -8.37 11.95
C GLU A 25 -11.27 -8.04 12.87
N ALA A 26 -10.95 -6.75 13.02
CA ALA A 26 -9.89 -6.25 13.90
C ALA A 26 -10.08 -6.61 15.38
N ILE A 27 -11.30 -6.98 15.77
CA ILE A 27 -11.65 -7.35 17.15
C ILE A 27 -11.75 -8.86 17.35
N GLY A 28 -11.57 -9.65 16.30
CA GLY A 28 -11.78 -11.11 16.29
C GLY A 28 -13.15 -11.51 15.73
N PRO A 29 -13.62 -12.75 15.99
CA PRO A 29 -12.98 -13.81 16.75
C PRO A 29 -11.66 -14.26 16.13
N TRP A 30 -10.72 -14.70 16.99
CA TRP A 30 -9.37 -15.09 16.59
C TRP A 30 -9.23 -16.61 16.58
N THR A 31 -8.66 -17.14 15.50
CA THR A 31 -8.39 -18.57 15.32
C THR A 31 -6.91 -18.76 15.05
N SER A 32 -6.25 -19.63 15.82
CA SER A 32 -4.86 -20.00 15.58
C SER A 32 -4.72 -20.72 14.23
N ILE A 33 -3.78 -20.25 13.41
CA ILE A 33 -3.52 -20.81 12.07
C ILE A 33 -2.18 -21.55 12.02
N VAL A 34 -1.17 -21.10 12.76
CA VAL A 34 0.15 -21.75 12.80
C VAL A 34 0.89 -21.42 14.10
N HIS A 35 1.68 -22.39 14.56
CA HIS A 35 2.69 -22.21 15.59
C HIS A 35 4.08 -22.24 14.94
N VAL A 36 4.86 -21.19 15.17
CA VAL A 36 6.20 -21.03 14.62
C VAL A 36 7.21 -21.04 15.76
N SER A 37 7.96 -22.12 15.90
CA SER A 37 9.01 -22.23 16.92
C SER A 37 10.07 -21.15 16.76
N GLU A 38 10.61 -20.67 17.87
CA GLU A 38 11.71 -19.71 17.85
C GLU A 38 13.02 -20.40 17.39
N SER A 39 13.23 -20.42 16.08
CA SER A 39 14.47 -20.91 15.47
C SER A 39 14.95 -19.94 14.40
N LEU A 40 16.09 -19.30 14.64
CA LEU A 40 16.75 -18.39 13.69
C LEU A 40 17.39 -19.11 12.49
N THR A 41 17.29 -20.43 12.45
CA THR A 41 17.69 -21.29 11.33
C THR A 41 16.54 -22.13 10.80
N GLY A 42 15.31 -21.91 11.29
CA GLY A 42 14.11 -22.65 10.93
C GLY A 42 13.55 -22.24 9.56
N SER A 43 12.65 -23.07 9.01
CA SER A 43 12.01 -22.84 7.70
C SER A 43 11.15 -21.58 7.62
N TYR A 44 10.77 -21.02 8.77
CA TYR A 44 9.97 -19.80 8.86
C TYR A 44 10.82 -18.54 9.08
N PHE A 45 12.15 -18.66 9.21
CA PHE A 45 13.02 -17.50 9.43
C PHE A 45 13.77 -17.14 8.14
N ASN A 46 13.56 -15.92 7.65
CA ASN A 46 14.27 -15.38 6.50
C ASN A 46 15.57 -14.73 6.97
N THR A 47 16.68 -15.47 6.84
CA THR A 47 18.02 -15.02 7.25
C THR A 47 18.53 -13.80 6.50
N THR A 48 17.98 -13.50 5.32
CA THR A 48 18.36 -12.32 4.53
C THR A 48 17.67 -11.05 5.04
N LEU A 49 16.42 -11.18 5.49
CA LEU A 49 15.64 -10.06 6.02
C LEU A 49 15.72 -9.92 7.55
N GLY A 50 16.17 -10.97 8.25
CA GLY A 50 16.18 -11.02 9.72
C GLY A 50 14.77 -11.07 10.33
N LEU A 51 13.79 -11.61 9.59
CA LEU A 51 12.37 -11.63 9.97
C LEU A 51 11.81 -13.05 9.89
N TYR A 52 10.82 -13.35 10.72
CA TYR A 52 9.97 -14.52 10.52
C TYR A 52 8.94 -14.26 9.41
N GLU A 53 8.66 -15.28 8.61
CA GLU A 53 7.72 -15.23 7.49
C GLU A 53 6.79 -16.45 7.50
N TYR A 54 5.50 -16.20 7.28
CA TYR A 54 4.50 -17.26 7.08
C TYR A 54 3.59 -16.91 5.90
N THR A 55 3.29 -17.90 5.06
CA THR A 55 2.37 -17.73 3.93
C THR A 55 1.07 -18.47 4.20
N ASP A 56 0.02 -17.71 4.47
CA ASP A 56 -1.36 -18.21 4.58
C ASP A 56 -1.93 -18.43 3.16
N GLN A 57 -2.11 -19.70 2.79
CA GLN A 57 -2.68 -20.07 1.48
C GLN A 57 -4.17 -19.73 1.35
N ASN A 58 -4.88 -19.63 2.47
CA ASN A 58 -6.31 -19.35 2.54
C ASN A 58 -6.62 -17.88 2.85
N GLY A 59 -5.59 -17.06 3.03
CA GLY A 59 -5.72 -15.65 3.37
C GLY A 59 -6.37 -14.81 2.27
N SER A 60 -6.77 -13.60 2.67
CA SER A 60 -7.22 -12.51 1.81
C SER A 60 -6.64 -11.19 2.34
N LEU A 61 -6.65 -10.15 1.52
CA LEU A 61 -6.28 -8.79 1.93
C LEU A 61 -7.25 -8.24 3.01
N SER A 62 -8.44 -8.81 3.12
CA SER A 62 -9.42 -8.47 4.16
C SER A 62 -9.20 -9.23 5.48
N THR A 63 -8.41 -10.31 5.47
CA THR A 63 -8.17 -11.13 6.66
C THR A 63 -7.30 -10.37 7.65
N TRP A 64 -7.75 -10.31 8.90
CA TRP A 64 -6.99 -9.73 10.00
C TRP A 64 -6.11 -10.79 10.63
N TYR A 65 -4.91 -10.39 11.04
CA TYR A 65 -3.92 -11.21 11.68
C TYR A 65 -3.41 -10.55 12.95
N ARG A 66 -2.98 -11.37 13.90
CA ARG A 66 -2.20 -10.93 15.07
C ARG A 66 -1.23 -12.03 15.47
N VAL A 67 -0.20 -11.65 16.22
CA VAL A 67 0.80 -12.59 16.73
C VAL A 67 0.82 -12.52 18.25
N THR A 68 0.79 -13.68 18.90
CA THR A 68 1.05 -13.87 20.33
C THR A 68 2.32 -14.67 20.52
N VAL A 69 3.06 -14.41 21.60
CA VAL A 69 4.23 -15.20 21.97
C VAL A 69 3.84 -16.15 23.09
N VAL A 70 4.34 -17.38 23.04
CA VAL A 70 4.20 -18.37 24.10
C VAL A 70 5.59 -18.76 24.60
N ASN A 71 5.77 -18.69 25.92
CA ASN A 71 7.03 -19.09 26.55
C ASN A 71 7.10 -20.60 26.82
N GLN A 72 8.27 -21.08 27.24
CA GLN A 72 8.51 -22.50 27.56
C GLN A 72 7.61 -23.07 28.68
N LEU A 73 6.96 -22.22 29.45
CA LEU A 73 6.01 -22.59 30.50
C LEU A 73 4.54 -22.56 30.03
N GLY A 74 4.29 -22.24 28.76
CA GLY A 74 2.96 -22.16 28.16
C GLY A 74 2.17 -20.88 28.49
N ILE A 75 2.84 -19.83 28.98
CA ILE A 75 2.23 -18.54 29.28
C ILE A 75 2.22 -17.68 28.01
N LEU A 76 1.06 -17.05 27.73
CA LEU A 76 0.84 -16.17 26.58
C LEU A 76 1.23 -14.72 26.91
N SER A 77 1.87 -14.06 25.96
CA SER A 77 2.09 -12.60 26.00
C SER A 77 0.81 -11.82 25.69
N SER A 78 0.86 -10.50 25.86
CA SER A 78 -0.15 -9.64 25.22
C SER A 78 -0.04 -9.77 23.69
N PRO A 79 -1.16 -9.84 22.95
CA PRO A 79 -1.14 -9.93 21.49
C PRO A 79 -0.59 -8.65 20.86
N SER A 80 -0.02 -8.79 19.66
CA SER A 80 0.28 -7.65 18.81
C SER A 80 -1.00 -6.86 18.47
N ALA A 81 -0.83 -5.58 18.09
CA ALA A 81 -1.91 -4.86 17.42
C ALA A 81 -2.37 -5.67 16.19
N PRO A 82 -3.68 -5.87 15.99
CA PRO A 82 -4.24 -6.49 14.79
C PRO A 82 -3.80 -5.76 13.52
N PHE A 83 -3.45 -6.51 12.48
CA PHE A 83 -3.05 -5.95 11.18
C PHE A 83 -3.62 -6.80 10.04
N GLN A 84 -3.82 -6.19 8.87
CA GLN A 84 -4.23 -6.91 7.67
C GLN A 84 -3.02 -7.21 6.80
N SER A 85 -3.16 -8.22 5.93
CA SER A 85 -2.12 -8.54 4.98
C SER A 85 -1.97 -7.49 3.89
N ILE A 86 -0.75 -7.35 3.39
CA ILE A 86 -0.44 -6.56 2.20
C ILE A 86 -0.01 -7.52 1.09
N GLY A 87 -0.64 -7.41 -0.09
CA GLY A 87 -0.30 -8.26 -1.22
C GLY A 87 1.17 -8.07 -1.64
N LEU A 88 1.88 -9.18 -1.89
CA LEU A 88 3.26 -9.22 -2.43
C LEU A 88 3.38 -8.73 -3.88
N VAL A 89 2.24 -8.55 -4.54
CA VAL A 89 2.09 -7.83 -5.80
C VAL A 89 1.19 -6.64 -5.52
N SER A 90 1.48 -5.51 -6.18
CA SER A 90 0.65 -4.31 -6.05
C SER A 90 -0.81 -4.68 -6.35
N PRO A 91 -1.77 -4.69 -5.38
CA PRO A 91 -3.17 -4.82 -5.74
C PRO A 91 -3.49 -3.80 -6.83
N PRO A 92 -4.04 -4.26 -7.97
CA PRO A 92 -4.45 -3.36 -9.02
C PRO A 92 -5.46 -2.35 -8.47
N LEU A 93 -5.47 -1.13 -9.02
CA LEU A 93 -6.36 -0.05 -8.57
C LEU A 93 -7.85 -0.35 -8.84
N ALA A 94 -8.13 -1.36 -9.67
CA ALA A 94 -9.45 -1.87 -10.01
C ALA A 94 -9.44 -3.40 -10.01
N ASP A 95 -10.61 -4.01 -9.82
CA ASP A 95 -10.74 -5.47 -9.81
C ASP A 95 -11.11 -6.05 -11.18
N VAL A 96 -10.81 -7.34 -11.39
CA VAL A 96 -11.13 -8.07 -12.62
C VAL A 96 -12.64 -8.16 -12.83
N ASP A 97 -13.41 -8.34 -11.75
CA ASP A 97 -14.87 -8.43 -11.83
C ASP A 97 -15.50 -7.07 -12.18
N GLU A 98 -14.93 -5.97 -11.69
CA GLU A 98 -15.37 -4.61 -12.03
C GLU A 98 -15.17 -4.32 -13.53
N LEU A 99 -14.03 -4.72 -14.11
CA LEU A 99 -13.81 -4.55 -15.55
C LEU A 99 -14.72 -5.47 -16.39
N LYS A 100 -14.94 -6.72 -15.95
CA LYS A 100 -15.86 -7.64 -16.63
C LYS A 100 -17.29 -7.11 -16.64
N ALA A 101 -17.76 -6.56 -15.51
CA ALA A 101 -19.05 -5.91 -15.43
C ALA A 101 -19.14 -4.69 -16.38
N TYR A 102 -18.07 -3.90 -16.48
CA TYR A 102 -18.02 -2.76 -17.42
C TYR A 102 -18.04 -3.17 -18.90
N LEU A 103 -17.42 -4.31 -19.24
CA LEU A 103 -17.33 -4.81 -20.61
C LEU A 103 -18.48 -5.76 -21.01
N ASP A 104 -19.39 -6.06 -20.07
CA ASP A 104 -20.46 -7.07 -20.23
C ASP A 104 -19.91 -8.47 -20.59
N ILE A 105 -18.83 -8.86 -19.91
CA ILE A 105 -18.16 -10.16 -20.09
C ILE A 105 -18.58 -11.11 -18.97
N THR A 106 -19.07 -12.29 -19.33
CA THR A 106 -19.56 -13.30 -18.37
C THR A 106 -18.66 -14.54 -18.26
N HIS A 107 -17.66 -14.69 -19.14
CA HIS A 107 -16.72 -15.81 -19.15
C HIS A 107 -15.40 -15.48 -18.45
N THR A 108 -14.66 -16.51 -18.03
CA THR A 108 -13.38 -16.39 -17.30
C THR A 108 -12.14 -16.59 -18.16
N ASN A 109 -12.30 -16.96 -19.44
CA ASN A 109 -11.17 -17.26 -20.35
C ASN A 109 -10.18 -16.08 -20.51
N ASP A 110 -10.66 -14.85 -20.37
CA ASP A 110 -9.86 -13.64 -20.52
C ASP A 110 -9.32 -13.10 -19.18
N ASP A 111 -9.58 -13.75 -18.03
CA ASP A 111 -9.24 -13.21 -16.70
C ASP A 111 -7.74 -12.89 -16.54
N ALA A 112 -6.86 -13.76 -17.07
CA ALA A 112 -5.42 -13.53 -17.04
C ALA A 112 -4.99 -12.31 -17.89
N LEU A 113 -5.63 -12.14 -19.05
CA LEU A 113 -5.40 -10.99 -19.92
C LEU A 113 -5.91 -9.70 -19.26
N ILE A 114 -7.13 -9.74 -18.72
CA ILE A 114 -7.75 -8.61 -18.01
C ILE A 114 -6.87 -8.17 -16.84
N THR A 115 -6.39 -9.12 -16.03
CA THR A 115 -5.47 -8.85 -14.93
C THR A 115 -4.23 -8.09 -15.41
N THR A 116 -3.64 -8.53 -16.53
CA THR A 116 -2.45 -7.89 -17.12
C THR A 116 -2.75 -6.48 -17.63
N LEU A 117 -3.92 -6.27 -18.24
CA LEU A 117 -4.34 -4.96 -18.75
C LEU A 117 -4.62 -3.96 -17.62
N ILE A 118 -5.25 -4.42 -16.55
CA ILE A 118 -5.49 -3.58 -15.36
C ILE A 118 -4.16 -3.20 -14.69
N ALA A 119 -3.22 -4.14 -14.59
CA ALA A 119 -1.89 -3.85 -14.05
C ALA A 119 -1.16 -2.79 -14.91
N ALA A 120 -1.18 -2.95 -16.24
CA ALA A 120 -0.58 -1.97 -17.15
C ALA A 120 -1.26 -0.60 -17.08
N ALA A 121 -2.58 -0.54 -16.95
CA ALA A 121 -3.32 0.70 -16.76
C ALA A 121 -3.02 1.36 -15.41
N SER A 122 -2.88 0.57 -14.34
CA SER A 122 -2.52 1.06 -13.01
C SER A 122 -1.12 1.69 -13.00
N THR A 123 -0.13 1.01 -13.58
CA THR A 123 1.23 1.57 -13.74
C THR A 123 1.24 2.85 -14.57
N PHE A 124 0.40 2.93 -15.61
CA PHE A 124 0.25 4.16 -16.38
C PHE A 124 -0.29 5.32 -15.51
N VAL A 125 -1.34 5.08 -14.72
CA VAL A 125 -1.93 6.09 -13.84
C VAL A 125 -0.94 6.57 -12.78
N GLU A 126 -0.23 5.66 -12.13
CA GLU A 126 0.79 6.00 -11.12
C GLU A 126 1.96 6.79 -11.73
N SER A 127 2.46 6.37 -12.89
CA SER A 127 3.55 7.09 -13.58
C SER A 127 3.12 8.46 -14.10
N TYR A 128 1.88 8.61 -14.55
CA TYR A 128 1.35 9.89 -15.04
C TYR A 128 1.15 10.90 -13.90
N THR A 129 0.54 10.45 -12.80
CA THR A 129 0.25 11.31 -11.64
C THR A 129 1.48 11.56 -10.77
N GLY A 130 2.47 10.65 -10.80
CA GLY A 130 3.58 10.63 -9.86
C GLY A 130 3.15 10.31 -8.43
N VAL A 131 1.91 9.88 -8.24
CA VAL A 131 1.32 9.53 -6.95
C VAL A 131 1.28 8.02 -6.84
N ASP A 132 1.69 7.53 -5.68
CA ASP A 132 1.43 6.18 -5.28
C ASP A 132 0.15 6.14 -4.43
N PHE A 133 -0.91 5.54 -4.96
CA PHE A 133 -2.23 5.51 -4.32
C PHE A 133 -2.32 4.47 -3.19
N ARG A 134 -1.28 3.64 -3.00
CA ARG A 134 -1.31 2.49 -2.11
C ARG A 134 -1.19 2.92 -0.64
N TYR A 135 -2.09 2.40 0.19
CA TYR A 135 -1.93 2.51 1.64
C TYR A 135 -0.73 1.69 2.12
N ARG A 136 0.29 2.35 2.67
CA ARG A 136 1.50 1.69 3.18
C ARG A 136 2.14 2.47 4.31
N LEU A 137 2.97 1.77 5.08
CA LEU A 137 3.99 2.39 5.92
C LEU A 137 5.21 2.76 5.07
N LYS A 138 5.73 3.98 5.23
CA LYS A 138 6.95 4.44 4.60
C LYS A 138 7.87 5.03 5.67
N THR A 139 9.13 4.63 5.63
CA THR A 139 10.21 5.32 6.33
C THR A 139 10.95 6.21 5.33
N GLU A 140 11.12 7.47 5.69
CA GLU A 140 11.77 8.50 4.91
C GLU A 140 12.92 9.10 5.71
N ILE A 141 14.08 9.21 5.06
CA ILE A 141 15.27 9.87 5.60
C ILE A 141 15.40 11.22 4.89
N ARG A 142 15.64 12.27 5.67
CA ARG A 142 15.71 13.66 5.24
C ARG A 142 16.91 14.36 5.87
N ASP A 143 17.36 15.37 5.15
CA ASP A 143 18.31 16.36 5.63
C ASP A 143 17.53 17.38 6.46
N GLY A 144 18.01 17.67 7.67
CA GLY A 144 17.43 18.72 8.48
C GLY A 144 17.88 20.10 8.02
N ASP A 145 16.96 21.06 8.02
CA ASP A 145 17.13 22.40 7.46
C ASP A 145 17.33 23.50 8.52
N GLY A 146 17.45 23.12 9.79
CA GLY A 146 17.44 24.04 10.94
C GLY A 146 16.04 24.54 11.32
N GLY A 147 15.03 24.21 10.52
CA GLY A 147 13.65 24.69 10.64
C GLY A 147 12.81 23.90 11.63
N LYS A 148 11.53 24.29 11.72
CA LYS A 148 10.52 23.59 12.55
C LYS A 148 9.43 22.94 11.72
N LEU A 149 9.50 23.03 10.41
CA LEU A 149 8.49 22.56 9.47
C LEU A 149 9.17 21.71 8.41
N MET A 150 8.63 20.53 8.16
CA MET A 150 9.09 19.65 7.09
C MET A 150 7.90 19.11 6.31
N THR A 151 8.02 19.12 4.99
CA THR A 151 7.06 18.48 4.07
C THR A 151 7.46 17.03 3.85
N LEU A 152 6.51 16.11 3.92
CA LEU A 152 6.73 14.70 3.56
C LEU A 152 6.67 14.52 2.04
N ARG A 153 7.50 13.61 1.49
CA ARG A 153 7.56 13.37 0.02
C ARG A 153 6.28 12.69 -0.47
N GLU A 154 5.81 11.71 0.28
CA GLU A 154 4.63 10.94 -0.11
C GLU A 154 3.36 11.56 0.45
N ARG A 155 2.41 11.82 -0.45
CA ARG A 155 1.08 12.34 -0.15
C ARG A 155 0.01 11.50 -0.86
N PRO A 156 -1.18 11.31 -0.28
CA PRO A 156 -1.63 11.85 1.02
C PRO A 156 -0.98 11.14 2.22
N VAL A 157 -0.78 11.86 3.32
CA VAL A 157 -0.29 11.31 4.60
C VAL A 157 -1.49 11.04 5.47
N VAL A 158 -1.61 9.81 5.99
CA VAL A 158 -2.73 9.39 6.83
C VAL A 158 -2.41 9.57 8.31
N SER A 159 -1.27 9.03 8.76
CA SER A 159 -0.79 9.22 10.13
C SER A 159 0.74 9.15 10.21
N ILE A 160 1.32 9.83 11.20
CA ILE A 160 2.75 9.70 11.50
C ILE A 160 2.91 8.67 12.63
N VAL A 161 3.86 7.77 12.47
CA VAL A 161 4.15 6.69 13.42
C VAL A 161 5.30 7.08 14.34
N SER A 162 6.38 7.61 13.78
CA SER A 162 7.53 8.06 14.57
C SER A 162 8.36 9.12 13.85
N VAL A 163 9.03 9.95 14.65
CA VAL A 163 9.99 10.96 14.20
C VAL A 163 11.23 10.83 15.05
N ALA A 164 12.40 10.66 14.43
CA ALA A 164 13.69 10.71 15.08
C ALA A 164 14.58 11.76 14.41
N ILE A 165 15.33 12.49 15.22
CA ILE A 165 16.28 13.52 14.79
C ILE A 165 17.61 13.21 15.47
N ASP A 166 18.69 13.09 14.71
CA ASP A 166 20.01 12.69 15.20
C ASP A 166 19.93 11.38 16.01
N GLU A 167 19.17 10.40 15.49
CA GLU A 167 18.86 9.10 16.12
C GLU A 167 18.06 9.17 17.44
N GLN A 168 17.70 10.38 17.89
CA GLN A 168 16.87 10.58 19.07
C GLN A 168 15.38 10.64 18.70
N SER A 169 14.60 9.71 19.25
CA SER A 169 13.14 9.72 19.09
C SER A 169 12.52 10.94 19.76
N ILE A 170 11.63 11.61 19.03
CA ILE A 170 10.83 12.73 19.53
C ILE A 170 9.40 12.24 19.73
N ALA A 171 8.83 12.52 20.91
CA ALA A 171 7.45 12.17 21.22
C ALA A 171 6.45 13.07 20.48
N GLU A 172 5.24 12.56 20.27
CA GLU A 172 4.13 13.37 19.77
C GLU A 172 3.73 14.42 20.82
N SER A 173 3.46 15.64 20.36
CA SER A 173 2.98 16.73 21.19
C SER A 173 1.50 16.52 21.53
N VAL A 174 1.21 16.25 22.80
CA VAL A 174 -0.15 15.97 23.30
C VAL A 174 -0.98 17.24 23.64
N GLY A 175 -0.46 18.44 23.37
CA GLY A 175 -1.16 19.69 23.67
C GLY A 175 -0.43 20.92 23.16
N LEU A 176 -1.09 22.08 23.14
CA LEU A 176 -0.58 23.32 22.49
C LEU A 176 0.68 23.95 23.11
N SER A 177 1.08 23.51 24.30
CA SER A 177 2.28 23.99 25.01
C SER A 177 3.25 22.87 25.37
N VAL A 178 3.03 21.66 24.85
CA VAL A 178 3.89 20.51 25.09
C VAL A 178 4.88 20.38 23.94
N ASP A 179 6.14 20.16 24.26
CA ASP A 179 7.19 19.92 23.28
C ASP A 179 6.99 18.56 22.60
N GLY A 180 7.38 18.45 21.33
CA GLY A 180 7.19 17.27 20.52
C GLY A 180 6.85 17.59 19.08
N TRP A 181 6.59 16.55 18.30
CA TRP A 181 6.12 16.70 16.92
C TRP A 181 4.59 16.73 16.85
N TYR A 182 4.04 17.41 15.84
CA TYR A 182 2.62 17.35 15.53
C TYR A 182 2.41 17.49 14.03
N PHE A 183 1.35 16.87 13.50
CA PHE A 183 1.00 16.96 12.10
C PHE A 183 -0.15 17.95 11.91
N HIS A 184 0.04 18.95 11.04
CA HIS A 184 -0.98 19.95 10.76
C HIS A 184 -0.86 20.43 9.32
N ASP A 185 -2.00 20.50 8.62
CA ASP A 185 -2.10 21.05 7.27
C ASP A 185 -1.14 20.40 6.25
N GLY A 186 -0.93 19.08 6.34
CA GLY A 186 -0.02 18.36 5.42
C GLY A 186 1.47 18.57 5.70
N HIS A 187 1.81 19.19 6.84
CA HIS A 187 3.18 19.46 7.28
C HIS A 187 3.47 18.82 8.64
N LEU A 188 4.65 18.23 8.75
CA LEU A 188 5.22 17.83 10.03
C LEU A 188 5.84 19.05 10.69
N ARG A 189 5.43 19.37 11.92
CA ARG A 189 5.94 20.50 12.68
C ARG A 189 6.49 20.07 14.03
N LEU A 190 7.46 20.82 14.53
CA LEU A 190 8.08 20.62 15.83
C LEU A 190 7.79 21.78 16.77
N ARG A 191 7.51 21.47 18.03
CA ARG A 191 7.47 22.42 19.15
C ARG A 191 8.57 22.06 20.15
N GLY A 192 9.29 23.05 20.67
CA GLY A 192 10.47 22.85 21.54
C GLY A 192 11.72 22.33 20.80
N HIS A 193 11.52 21.64 19.68
CA HIS A 193 12.57 21.07 18.84
C HIS A 193 12.69 21.79 17.48
N ARG A 194 13.73 21.42 16.74
CA ARG A 194 14.00 21.82 15.36
C ARG A 194 14.57 20.62 14.61
N PHE A 195 14.38 20.58 13.30
CA PHE A 195 15.13 19.70 12.42
C PHE A 195 16.56 20.23 12.39
N THR A 196 17.45 19.62 13.17
CA THR A 196 18.84 20.05 13.28
C THR A 196 19.51 20.02 11.91
N LEU A 197 20.36 21.00 11.62
CA LEU A 197 21.04 21.07 10.32
C LEU A 197 21.96 19.85 10.17
N GLY A 198 21.74 19.04 9.15
CA GLY A 198 22.54 17.83 8.91
C GLY A 198 22.03 17.04 7.71
N ASP A 199 22.86 16.14 7.22
CA ASP A 199 22.54 15.27 6.08
C ASP A 199 21.98 13.94 6.61
N GLY A 200 20.80 13.55 6.11
CA GLY A 200 20.16 12.27 6.44
C GLY A 200 19.88 12.03 7.93
N ASN A 201 19.82 13.09 8.74
CA ASN A 201 19.72 13.00 10.18
C ASN A 201 18.28 12.96 10.71
N VAL A 202 17.29 13.19 9.84
CA VAL A 202 15.87 13.16 10.19
C VAL A 202 15.25 11.89 9.61
N GLN A 203 14.79 11.00 10.47
CA GLN A 203 14.08 9.78 10.09
C GLN A 203 12.61 9.87 10.50
N ILE A 204 11.70 9.71 9.53
CA ILE A 204 10.26 9.82 9.75
C ILE A 204 9.60 8.55 9.23
N SER A 205 8.83 7.87 10.08
CA SER A 205 7.98 6.75 9.68
C SER A 205 6.53 7.19 9.71
N TYR A 206 5.80 7.00 8.61
CA TYR A 206 4.43 7.45 8.47
C TYR A 206 3.64 6.54 7.53
N THR A 207 2.33 6.51 7.70
CA THR A 207 1.40 5.86 6.77
C THR A 207 0.97 6.86 5.69
N CYS A 208 1.05 6.44 4.44
CA CYS A 208 0.69 7.26 3.28
C CYS A 208 -0.13 6.47 2.27
N GLY A 209 -0.81 7.20 1.39
CA GLY A 209 -1.69 6.66 0.35
C GLY A 209 -3.15 6.62 0.78
N TYR A 210 -3.99 5.96 -0.03
CA TYR A 210 -5.42 5.91 0.18
C TYR A 210 -5.82 4.56 0.80
N PRO A 211 -6.47 4.54 1.98
CA PRO A 211 -7.04 3.32 2.55
C PRO A 211 -8.06 2.66 1.60
N VAL A 212 -8.78 3.48 0.84
CA VAL A 212 -9.71 3.07 -0.22
C VAL A 212 -9.38 3.86 -1.46
N VAL A 213 -9.11 3.17 -2.58
CA VAL A 213 -8.81 3.83 -3.86
C VAL A 213 -9.99 4.73 -4.27
N PRO A 214 -9.75 6.01 -4.59
CA PRO A 214 -10.79 6.92 -5.08
C PRO A 214 -11.54 6.35 -6.30
N PHE A 215 -12.87 6.51 -6.30
CA PHE A 215 -13.73 5.89 -7.31
C PHE A 215 -13.46 6.41 -8.74
N ASP A 216 -13.08 7.68 -8.85
CA ASP A 216 -12.68 8.33 -10.09
C ASP A 216 -11.38 7.74 -10.68
N ILE A 217 -10.38 7.49 -9.85
CA ILE A 217 -9.13 6.80 -10.25
C ILE A 217 -9.42 5.37 -10.68
N LYS A 218 -10.25 4.65 -9.91
CA LYS A 218 -10.70 3.30 -10.26
C LYS A 218 -11.39 3.29 -11.63
N GLN A 219 -12.33 4.20 -11.85
CA GLN A 219 -13.04 4.32 -13.12
C GLN A 219 -12.09 4.63 -14.28
N ALA A 220 -11.10 5.50 -14.06
CA ALA A 220 -10.08 5.82 -15.06
C ALA A 220 -9.25 4.59 -15.48
N VAL A 221 -8.87 3.75 -14.51
CA VAL A 221 -8.15 2.49 -14.77
C VAL A 221 -9.02 1.51 -15.55
N ILE A 222 -10.29 1.37 -15.18
CA ILE A 222 -11.28 0.51 -15.87
C ILE A 222 -11.47 0.96 -17.32
N GLU A 223 -11.67 2.25 -17.55
CA GLU A 223 -11.86 2.81 -18.89
C GLU A 223 -10.62 2.57 -19.77
N MET A 224 -9.42 2.81 -19.23
CA MET A 224 -8.15 2.57 -19.91
C MET A 224 -7.92 1.09 -20.23
N ALA A 225 -8.17 0.20 -19.27
CA ALA A 225 -8.03 -1.24 -19.48
C ALA A 225 -9.06 -1.76 -20.49
N GLY A 226 -10.30 -1.27 -20.43
CA GLY A 226 -11.37 -1.61 -21.37
C GLY A 226 -11.08 -1.16 -22.81
N LEU A 227 -10.49 0.03 -22.98
CA LEU A 227 -10.03 0.50 -24.29
C LEU A 227 -8.93 -0.39 -24.86
N LYS A 228 -7.89 -0.70 -24.06
CA LYS A 228 -6.82 -1.62 -24.47
C LYS A 228 -7.36 -3.01 -24.82
N TYR A 229 -8.34 -3.51 -24.08
CA TYR A 229 -8.98 -4.79 -24.37
C TYR A 229 -9.75 -4.75 -25.70
N ARG A 230 -10.52 -3.68 -25.96
CA ARG A 230 -11.27 -3.52 -27.22
C ARG A 230 -10.36 -3.32 -28.43
N ASP A 231 -9.24 -2.63 -28.27
CA ASP A 231 -8.31 -2.32 -29.36
C ASP A 231 -7.42 -3.51 -29.75
N ARG A 232 -7.43 -4.60 -28.97
CA ARG A 232 -6.68 -5.84 -29.29
C ARG A 232 -7.02 -6.39 -30.67
N THR A 233 -8.25 -6.20 -31.15
CA THR A 233 -8.72 -6.70 -32.45
C THR A 233 -8.48 -5.72 -33.60
N ARG A 234 -7.96 -4.51 -33.30
CA ARG A 234 -7.89 -3.36 -34.23
C ARG A 234 -6.48 -2.91 -34.58
N ILE A 235 -5.46 -3.67 -34.21
CA ILE A 235 -4.05 -3.34 -34.47
C ILE A 235 -3.87 -3.10 -35.99
N GLY A 236 -3.59 -1.84 -36.37
CA GLY A 236 -3.37 -1.43 -37.77
C GLY A 236 -4.63 -1.12 -38.60
N LYS A 237 -5.83 -1.06 -38.01
CA LYS A 237 -7.07 -0.68 -38.72
C LYS A 237 -7.54 0.72 -38.32
N THR A 238 -7.62 1.65 -39.27
CA THR A 238 -8.06 3.05 -39.05
C THR A 238 -9.50 3.33 -39.49
N SER A 239 -10.09 2.45 -40.32
CA SER A 239 -11.48 2.52 -40.76
C SER A 239 -12.01 1.14 -41.09
N GLU A 240 -13.27 0.85 -40.74
CA GLU A 240 -13.97 -0.36 -41.15
C GLU A 240 -15.36 0.04 -41.70
N SER A 241 -15.73 -0.50 -42.85
CA SER A 241 -17.06 -0.29 -43.43
C SER A 241 -17.95 -1.46 -43.06
N MET A 242 -18.95 -1.24 -42.21
CA MET A 242 -20.03 -2.20 -41.98
C MET A 242 -21.29 -1.71 -42.67
N ALA A 243 -21.87 -2.54 -43.56
CA ALA A 243 -23.16 -2.31 -44.21
C ALA A 243 -23.36 -0.90 -44.83
N GLY A 244 -22.32 -0.33 -45.46
CA GLY A 244 -22.39 0.97 -46.14
C GLY A 244 -22.22 2.20 -45.24
N GLN A 245 -22.01 2.03 -43.93
CA GLN A 245 -21.60 3.10 -43.03
C GLN A 245 -20.09 2.99 -42.75
N SER A 246 -19.36 4.07 -43.02
CA SER A 246 -17.96 4.20 -42.65
C SER A 246 -17.89 4.69 -41.21
N VAL A 247 -17.34 3.87 -40.31
CA VAL A 247 -17.01 4.30 -38.95
C VAL A 247 -15.55 4.72 -38.97
N SER A 248 -15.31 6.01 -38.74
CA SER A 248 -13.96 6.56 -38.56
C SER A 248 -13.57 6.42 -37.08
N PHE A 249 -12.44 5.79 -36.81
CA PHE A 249 -11.95 5.56 -35.46
C PHE A 249 -10.83 6.57 -35.13
N LEU A 250 -10.91 7.20 -33.96
CA LEU A 250 -9.81 8.02 -33.46
C LEU A 250 -8.67 7.11 -32.97
N PRO A 251 -7.39 7.50 -33.20
CA PRO A 251 -6.24 6.75 -32.67
C PRO A 251 -6.27 6.71 -31.14
N ALA A 252 -5.58 5.72 -30.56
CA ALA A 252 -5.49 5.46 -29.12
C ALA A 252 -4.90 6.66 -28.34
N VAL A 253 -5.76 7.64 -28.08
CA VAL A 253 -5.52 8.78 -27.21
C VAL A 253 -6.22 8.46 -25.89
N VAL A 254 -5.53 8.67 -24.78
CA VAL A 254 -6.15 8.57 -23.45
C VAL A 254 -7.41 9.45 -23.44
N PRO A 255 -8.58 8.93 -23.02
CA PRO A 255 -9.80 9.72 -23.01
C PRO A 255 -9.62 11.03 -22.26
N LEU A 256 -10.21 12.12 -22.77
CA LEU A 256 -10.10 13.43 -22.14
C LEU A 256 -10.73 13.42 -20.73
N SER A 257 -11.77 12.61 -20.51
CA SER A 257 -12.35 12.33 -19.19
C SER A 257 -11.32 11.79 -18.21
N VAL A 258 -10.56 10.77 -18.64
CA VAL A 258 -9.50 10.15 -17.85
C VAL A 258 -8.40 11.16 -17.56
N LEU A 259 -7.93 11.91 -18.56
CA LEU A 259 -6.90 12.93 -18.36
C LEU A 259 -7.33 14.01 -17.37
N ALA A 260 -8.58 14.49 -17.45
CA ALA A 260 -9.10 15.50 -16.52
C ALA A 260 -9.10 15.01 -15.06
N VAL A 261 -9.43 13.73 -14.84
CA VAL A 261 -9.31 13.10 -13.50
C VAL A 261 -7.84 13.03 -13.09
N LEU A 262 -6.97 12.50 -13.95
CA LEU A 262 -5.56 12.30 -13.61
C LEU A 262 -4.82 13.62 -13.33
N ASP A 263 -5.14 14.70 -14.05
CA ASP A 263 -4.56 16.02 -13.82
C ASP A 263 -4.89 16.57 -12.42
N ALA A 264 -6.06 16.23 -11.85
CA ALA A 264 -6.43 16.63 -10.49
C ALA A 264 -5.55 15.97 -9.41
N TYR A 265 -5.01 14.79 -9.68
CA TYR A 265 -4.12 14.05 -8.77
C TYR A 265 -2.65 14.23 -9.08
N ARG A 266 -2.31 14.94 -10.17
CA ARG A 266 -0.93 15.08 -10.61
C ARG A 266 -0.11 15.84 -9.57
N ARG A 267 0.98 15.22 -9.09
CA ARG A 267 1.96 15.92 -8.26
C ARG A 267 2.62 16.98 -9.12
N ILE A 268 2.24 18.24 -8.88
CA ILE A 268 2.99 19.38 -9.38
C ILE A 268 4.25 19.46 -8.51
N PRO A 269 5.45 19.26 -9.07
CA PRO A 269 6.67 19.51 -8.32
C PRO A 269 6.66 20.99 -7.95
N CYS A 270 6.49 21.30 -6.67
CA CYS A 270 6.86 22.60 -6.17
C CYS A 270 8.39 22.70 -6.31
N LEU A 271 8.82 23.49 -7.30
CA LEU A 271 10.21 23.91 -7.51
C LEU A 271 10.72 24.75 -6.34
#